data_AF-A0A7J5XF33-F1
#
_entry.id   AF-A0A7J5XF33-F1
#
_cell.length_a   1.000
_cell.length_b   1.000
_cell.length_c   1.000
_cell.angle_alpha   90.00
_cell.angle_beta   90.00
_cell.angle_gamma   90.00
#
_symmetry.space_group_name_H-M   'P 1'
#
loop_
_entity.id
_entity.type
_entity.pdbx_description
1 polymer ?
#
loop_
_entity_poly.entity_id
_entity_poly.type
_entity_poly.pdbx_seq_one_letter_code
_entity_poly.pdbx_strand_id
1 'polypeptide(L)'
;MSVCNPVFIMPGGSTKKTCPFCQSILFCAQKICAHCLKEQPKKQRLEKKLKRFDEKREDWLEKLHAIGFKPVLLLGKETRKKERKCEILTPRCTLTAYAQDYLDKIGTFYEYLC
;
A
#
# COMPACT_ATOMS: atom_id res chain seq x y z
N MET A 1 -15.29 43.27 22.44
CA MET A 1 -14.86 41.87 22.38
C MET A 1 -14.69 41.50 20.91
N SER A 2 -13.47 41.55 20.39
CA SER A 2 -13.16 41.24 18.99
C SER A 2 -13.01 39.73 18.82
N VAL A 3 -13.92 39.12 18.08
CA VAL A 3 -13.86 37.70 17.72
C VAL A 3 -12.83 37.54 16.61
N CYS A 4 -11.60 37.13 16.95
CA CYS A 4 -10.63 36.71 15.95
C CYS A 4 -11.07 35.34 15.41
N ASN A 5 -11.63 35.32 14.20
CA ASN A 5 -11.84 34.06 13.47
C ASN A 5 -10.48 33.40 13.23
N PRO A 6 -10.29 32.11 13.58
CA PRO A 6 -9.09 31.38 13.20
C PRO A 6 -9.13 31.18 11.67
N VAL A 7 -8.27 31.91 10.96
CA VAL A 7 -7.94 31.61 9.58
C VAL A 7 -7.40 30.18 9.57
N PHE A 8 -8.16 29.25 9.01
CA PHE A 8 -7.71 27.88 8.78
C PHE A 8 -6.70 27.94 7.62
N ILE A 9 -5.43 28.23 7.94
CA ILE A 9 -4.33 28.18 6.99
C ILE A 9 -4.13 26.70 6.64
N MET A 10 -4.59 26.28 5.46
CA MET A 10 -4.08 25.05 4.85
C MET A 10 -2.56 25.20 4.77
N PRO A 11 -1.73 24.33 5.39
CA PRO A 11 -0.30 24.49 5.32
C PRO A 11 0.12 24.33 3.85
N GLY A 12 0.44 25.46 3.22
CA GLY A 12 1.04 25.48 1.89
C GLY A 12 2.24 24.55 1.88
N GLY A 13 2.38 23.74 0.83
CA GLY A 13 3.48 22.77 0.75
C GLY A 13 4.82 23.48 0.96
N SER A 14 5.58 23.06 1.97
CA SER A 14 6.93 23.59 2.21
C SER A 14 7.83 23.28 1.02
N THR A 15 8.60 24.27 0.55
CA THR A 15 9.63 24.09 -0.50
C THR A 15 10.88 23.38 0.01
N LYS A 16 11.02 23.28 1.34
CA LYS A 16 12.14 22.63 2.04
C LYS A 16 11.65 21.44 2.85
N LYS A 17 12.48 20.40 2.95
CA LYS A 17 12.27 19.21 3.76
C LYS A 17 13.55 18.83 4.51
N THR A 18 13.38 18.08 5.58
CA THR A 18 14.49 17.55 6.37
C THR A 18 14.97 16.22 5.76
N CYS A 19 16.28 16.03 5.65
CA CYS A 19 16.85 14.77 5.18
C CYS A 19 16.54 13.65 6.18
N PRO A 20 15.97 12.50 5.74
CA PRO A 20 15.66 11.40 6.65
C PRO A 20 16.91 10.69 7.20
N PHE A 21 18.11 10.95 6.64
CA PHE A 21 19.35 10.28 7.03
C PHE A 21 20.26 11.10 7.94
N CYS A 22 20.45 12.39 7.62
CA CYS A 22 21.37 13.27 8.33
C CYS A 22 20.69 14.52 8.92
N GLN A 23 19.37 14.62 8.78
CA GLN A 23 18.54 15.69 9.33
C GLN A 23 18.87 17.12 8.80
N SER A 24 19.74 17.26 7.79
CA SER A 24 20.00 18.55 7.15
C SER A 24 18.77 19.06 6.37
N ILE A 25 18.63 20.37 6.26
CA ILE A 25 17.58 21.00 5.45
C ILE A 25 17.96 20.90 3.96
N LEU A 26 17.03 20.43 3.12
CA LEU A 26 17.19 20.38 1.66
C LEU A 26 15.92 20.83 0.94
N PHE A 27 16.03 21.15 -0.35
CA PHE A 27 14.85 21.47 -1.15
C PHE A 27 14.04 20.21 -1.47
N CYS A 28 12.71 20.33 -1.53
CA CYS A 28 11.82 19.20 -1.82
C CYS A 28 12.14 18.51 -3.15
N ALA A 29 12.60 19.27 -4.15
CA ALA A 29 12.99 18.80 -5.48
C ALA A 29 14.35 18.08 -5.52
N GLN A 30 15.22 18.25 -4.52
CA GLN A 30 16.53 17.59 -4.50
C GLN A 30 16.36 16.08 -4.27
N LYS A 31 16.92 15.29 -5.22
CA LYS A 31 16.91 13.83 -5.21
C LYS A 31 18.09 13.23 -4.46
N ILE A 32 19.18 13.97 -4.26
CA ILE A 32 20.36 13.56 -3.50
C ILE A 32 20.60 14.61 -2.42
N CYS A 33 20.93 14.19 -1.20
CA CYS A 33 21.28 15.12 -0.13
C CYS A 33 22.68 15.71 -0.38
N ALA A 34 22.82 17.04 -0.32
CA ALA A 34 24.12 17.70 -0.46
C ALA A 34 25.11 17.36 0.67
N HIS A 35 24.62 17.00 1.87
CA HIS A 35 25.46 16.71 3.02
C HIS A 35 25.89 15.24 3.11
N CYS A 36 24.93 14.31 2.99
CA CYS A 36 25.21 12.88 3.19
C CYS A 36 25.30 12.08 1.89
N LEU A 37 25.12 12.74 0.73
CA LEU A 37 25.18 12.15 -0.62
C LEU A 37 24.23 10.96 -0.87
N LYS A 38 23.31 10.68 0.06
CA LYS A 38 22.31 9.60 -0.06
C LYS A 38 21.14 10.06 -0.94
N GLU A 39 20.64 9.14 -1.78
CA GLU A 39 19.43 9.37 -2.57
C GLU A 39 18.22 9.50 -1.64
N GLN A 40 17.43 10.55 -1.86
CA GLN A 40 16.22 10.84 -1.13
C GLN A 40 15.15 9.80 -1.48
N PRO A 41 14.55 9.13 -0.49
CA PRO A 41 13.63 8.06 -0.80
C PRO A 41 12.33 8.65 -1.35
N LYS A 42 11.95 8.21 -2.55
CA LYS A 42 10.76 8.69 -3.26
C LYS A 42 9.53 7.90 -2.81
N LYS A 43 8.36 8.54 -2.77
CA LYS A 43 7.07 7.89 -2.47
C LYS A 43 7.05 7.03 -1.18
N GLN A 44 7.87 7.34 -0.17
CA GLN A 44 7.93 6.61 1.12
C GLN A 44 6.57 6.39 1.76
N ARG A 45 5.68 7.37 1.66
CA ARG A 45 4.31 7.28 2.21
C ARG A 45 3.51 6.16 1.54
N LEU A 46 3.66 5.98 0.23
CA LEU A 46 3.02 4.91 -0.52
C LEU A 46 3.59 3.55 -0.11
N GLU A 47 4.92 3.41 -0.07
CA GLU A 47 5.57 2.17 0.34
C GLU A 47 5.17 1.75 1.77
N LYS A 48 5.12 2.70 2.71
CA LYS A 48 4.65 2.43 4.08
C LYS A 48 3.18 1.98 4.11
N LYS A 49 2.32 2.53 3.26
CA LYS A 49 0.92 2.10 3.16
C LYS A 49 0.79 0.69 2.59
N LEU A 50 1.55 0.37 1.55
CA LEU A 50 1.59 -0.96 0.94
C LEU A 50 2.07 -2.00 1.96
N LYS A 51 3.20 -1.75 2.63
CA LYS A 51 3.70 -2.64 3.69
C LYS A 51 2.67 -2.90 4.80
N ARG A 52 2.01 -1.86 5.28
CA ARG A 52 0.94 -1.99 6.30
C ARG A 52 -0.25 -2.80 5.82
N PHE A 53 -0.55 -2.77 4.52
CA PHE A 53 -1.62 -3.58 3.94
C PHE A 53 -1.19 -5.04 3.86
N ASP A 54 0.01 -5.30 3.34
CA ASP A 54 0.58 -6.65 3.23
C ASP A 54 0.72 -7.34 4.60
N GLU A 55 1.14 -6.61 5.63
CA GLU A 55 1.25 -7.11 7.01
C GLU A 55 -0.12 -7.47 7.64
N LYS A 56 -1.22 -6.85 7.19
CA LYS A 56 -2.55 -7.00 7.83
C LYS A 56 -3.54 -7.87 7.07
N ARG A 57 -3.31 -8.10 5.78
CA ARG A 57 -4.28 -8.76 4.90
C ARG A 57 -4.62 -10.19 5.36
N GLU A 58 -3.63 -10.95 5.85
CA GLU A 58 -3.84 -12.30 6.37
C GLU A 58 -4.67 -12.27 7.66
N ASP A 59 -4.33 -11.39 8.60
CA ASP A 59 -5.06 -11.24 9.86
C ASP A 59 -6.54 -10.90 9.65
N TRP A 60 -6.88 -10.12 8.62
CA TRP A 60 -8.27 -9.80 8.30
C TRP A 60 -9.04 -11.04 7.81
N LEU A 61 -8.41 -11.86 6.97
CA LEU A 61 -9.01 -13.10 6.48
C LEU A 61 -9.26 -14.08 7.63
N GLU A 62 -8.28 -14.23 8.53
CA GLU A 62 -8.41 -15.11 9.69
C GLU A 62 -9.50 -14.63 10.66
N LYS A 63 -9.60 -13.32 10.91
CA LYS A 63 -10.66 -12.77 11.77
C LYS A 63 -12.05 -13.04 11.23
N LEU A 64 -12.26 -12.86 9.92
CA LEU A 64 -13.52 -13.19 9.27
C LEU A 64 -13.79 -14.70 9.29
N HIS A 65 -12.74 -15.50 9.10
CA HIS A 65 -12.84 -16.96 9.18
C HIS A 65 -13.25 -17.45 10.56
N ALA A 66 -12.70 -16.86 11.63
CA ALA A 66 -13.06 -17.17 13.01
C ALA A 66 -14.53 -16.82 13.35
N ILE A 67 -15.14 -15.88 12.62
CA ILE A 67 -16.57 -15.52 12.78
C ILE A 67 -17.47 -16.51 11.99
N GLY A 68 -16.88 -17.43 11.23
CA GLY A 68 -17.59 -18.45 10.45
C GLY A 68 -17.77 -18.11 8.96
N PHE A 69 -17.21 -16.98 8.50
CA PHE A 69 -17.18 -16.67 7.07
C PHE A 69 -16.06 -17.45 6.37
N LYS A 70 -16.16 -17.65 5.05
CA LYS A 70 -15.07 -18.24 4.24
C LYS A 70 -14.61 -17.21 3.20
N PRO A 71 -13.93 -16.13 3.61
CA PRO A 71 -13.57 -15.06 2.70
C PRO A 71 -12.49 -15.51 1.71
N VAL A 72 -12.48 -14.92 0.52
CA VAL A 72 -11.41 -15.03 -0.48
C VAL A 72 -11.04 -13.62 -0.90
N LEU A 73 -9.76 -13.27 -0.84
CA LEU A 73 -9.27 -11.96 -1.26
C LEU A 73 -8.57 -12.09 -2.61
N LEU A 74 -9.07 -11.37 -3.61
CA LEU A 74 -8.47 -11.25 -4.94
C LEU A 74 -7.75 -9.91 -5.04
N LEU A 75 -6.44 -9.93 -5.31
CA LEU A 75 -5.62 -8.73 -5.43
C LEU A 75 -5.05 -8.60 -6.84
N GLY A 76 -5.47 -7.55 -7.55
CA GLY A 76 -4.87 -7.18 -8.82
C GLY A 76 -3.54 -6.46 -8.61
N LYS A 77 -2.46 -7.01 -9.15
CA LYS A 77 -1.13 -6.40 -9.17
C LYS A 77 -0.73 -6.08 -10.60
N GLU A 78 -0.45 -4.80 -10.86
CA GLU A 78 0.21 -4.39 -12.09
C GLU A 78 1.71 -4.59 -11.95
N THR A 79 2.26 -5.44 -12.80
CA THR A 79 3.71 -5.62 -12.88
C THR A 79 4.35 -4.47 -13.65
N ARG A 80 5.68 -4.33 -13.52
CA ARG A 80 6.46 -3.34 -14.30
C ARG A 80 6.31 -3.49 -15.81
N LYS A 81 5.90 -4.67 -16.28
CA LYS A 81 5.63 -4.98 -17.70
C LYS A 81 4.18 -4.65 -18.13
N LYS A 82 3.37 -4.02 -17.28
CA LYS A 82 1.92 -3.82 -17.45
C LYS A 82 1.11 -5.12 -17.54
N GLU A 83 1.71 -6.27 -17.22
CA GLU A 83 0.95 -7.51 -17.05
C GLU A 83 0.17 -7.40 -15.73
N ARG A 84 -1.13 -7.67 -15.79
CA ARG A 84 -2.03 -7.70 -14.64
C ARG A 84 -2.07 -9.12 -14.12
N LYS A 85 -1.69 -9.30 -12.85
CA LYS A 85 -1.71 -10.60 -12.19
C LYS A 85 -2.64 -10.57 -11.00
N CYS A 86 -3.40 -11.63 -10.80
CA CYS A 86 -4.25 -11.83 -9.66
C CYS A 86 -3.49 -12.64 -8.60
N GLU A 87 -3.39 -12.10 -7.40
CA GLU A 87 -2.94 -12.84 -6.23
C GLU A 87 -4.17 -13.19 -5.39
N ILE A 88 -4.43 -14.49 -5.25
CA ILE A 88 -5.55 -15.00 -4.45
C ILE A 88 -5.03 -15.35 -3.07
N LEU A 89 -5.65 -14.77 -2.04
CA LEU A 89 -5.42 -15.15 -0.65
C LEU A 89 -6.67 -15.81 -0.07
N THR A 90 -6.44 -16.94 0.58
CA THR A 90 -7.45 -17.67 1.34
C THR A 90 -7.03 -17.77 2.81
N PRO A 91 -7.97 -17.88 3.75
CA PRO A 91 -7.68 -18.28 5.12
C PRO A 91 -6.87 -19.58 5.15
N ARG A 92 -6.20 -19.84 6.27
CA ARG A 92 -5.46 -21.09 6.54
C ARG A 92 -6.45 -22.23 6.72
N CYS A 93 -6.94 -22.76 5.60
CA CYS A 93 -7.83 -23.89 5.54
C CYS A 93 -7.40 -24.88 4.46
N THR A 94 -7.75 -26.15 4.66
CA THR A 94 -7.50 -27.21 3.68
C THR A 94 -8.55 -27.12 2.58
N LEU A 95 -8.13 -26.67 1.40
CA LEU A 95 -8.97 -26.69 0.20
C LEU A 95 -8.85 -28.04 -0.50
N THR A 96 -9.96 -28.50 -1.09
CA THR A 96 -9.93 -29.65 -1.99
C THR A 96 -9.28 -29.25 -3.31
N ALA A 97 -8.71 -30.21 -4.04
CA ALA A 97 -8.15 -29.96 -5.37
C ALA A 97 -9.20 -29.31 -6.31
N TYR A 98 -10.44 -29.80 -6.25
CA TYR A 98 -11.54 -29.21 -7.02
C TYR A 98 -11.78 -27.74 -6.64
N ALA A 99 -11.81 -27.39 -5.35
CA ALA A 99 -12.01 -26.00 -4.94
C ALA A 99 -10.85 -25.09 -5.40
N GLN A 100 -9.61 -25.59 -5.36
CA GLN A 100 -8.43 -24.87 -5.85
C GLN A 100 -8.56 -24.58 -7.35
N ASP A 101 -8.93 -25.58 -8.16
CA ASP A 101 -9.12 -25.41 -9.61
C ASP A 101 -10.15 -24.30 -9.95
N TYR A 102 -11.20 -24.16 -9.13
CA TYR A 102 -12.19 -23.11 -9.32
C TYR A 102 -11.67 -21.73 -8.90
N LEU A 103 -10.90 -21.65 -7.83
CA LEU A 103 -10.26 -20.40 -7.42
C LEU A 103 -9.29 -19.91 -8.49
N ASP A 104 -8.49 -20.80 -9.09
CA ASP A 104 -7.57 -20.45 -10.17
C ASP A 104 -8.30 -19.95 -11.42
N LYS A 105 -9.45 -20.55 -11.76
CA LYS A 105 -10.33 -20.05 -12.82
C LYS A 105 -10.83 -18.64 -12.50
N ILE A 106 -11.30 -18.41 -11.28
CA ILE A 106 -11.76 -17.08 -10.83
C ILE A 106 -10.61 -16.07 -10.90
N GLY A 107 -9.39 -16.46 -10.52
CA GLY A 107 -8.19 -15.65 -10.66
C GLY A 107 -7.95 -15.20 -12.09
N THR A 108 -7.98 -16.16 -13.03
CA THR A 108 -7.83 -15.90 -14.46
C THR A 108 -8.91 -14.93 -14.99
N PHE A 109 -10.17 -15.10 -14.58
CA PHE A 109 -11.24 -14.18 -14.95
C PHE A 109 -11.01 -12.77 -14.39
N TYR A 110 -10.54 -12.67 -13.13
CA TYR A 110 -10.26 -11.40 -12.50
C TYR A 110 -9.13 -10.63 -13.20
N GLU A 111 -8.09 -11.33 -13.69
CA GLU A 111 -7.02 -10.74 -14.51
C GLU A 111 -7.52 -10.13 -15.82
N TYR A 112 -8.59 -10.68 -16.39
CA TYR A 112 -9.19 -10.15 -17.62
C TYR A 112 -10.02 -8.88 -17.38
N LEU A 113 -10.67 -8.78 -16.21
CA LEU A 113 -11.56 -7.66 -15.87
C LEU A 113 -10.80 -6.42 -15.39
N CYS A 114 -9.75 -6.62 -14.60
CA CYS A 114 -8.94 -5.54 -14.04
C CYS A 114 -7.96 -5.00 -15.04
#